data_AF-A0A6B0UMM4-F1
#
_entry.id   AF-A0A6B0UMM4-F1
#
_cell.length_a   1.000
_cell.length_b   1.000
_cell.length_c   1.000
_cell.angle_alpha   90.00
_cell.angle_beta   90.00
_cell.angle_gamma   90.00
#
_symmetry.space_group_name_H-M   'P 1'
#
loop_
_entity.id
_entity.type
_entity.pdbx_description
1 polymer ?
#
loop_
_entity_poly.entity_id
_entity_poly.type
_entity_poly.pdbx_seq_one_letter_code
_entity_poly.pdbx_strand_id
1 'polypeptide(L)'
;MQGQTKIIRLGTVLIVYAIQNGVLSQGPSPFGCYEDIMEVGRIFCRITGQKGLMNIFWPDLVIICTDAYLNLSIPFKVKGDEIVTCPDKLQEKFDEWKKRWSENEVAARKDLCHRTDRG
;
A
#
# COMPACT_ATOMS: atom_id res chain seq x y z
N MET A 1 19.74 3.44 16.19
CA MET A 1 19.95 3.16 14.75
C MET A 1 19.40 1.77 14.42
N GLN A 2 18.11 1.64 14.13
CA GLN A 2 17.45 0.32 13.98
C GLN A 2 16.43 0.28 12.82
N GLY A 3 16.20 1.43 12.16
CA GLY A 3 15.24 1.57 11.05
C GLY A 3 15.82 1.25 9.67
N GLN A 4 17.08 1.59 9.38
CA GLN A 4 17.68 1.36 8.06
C GLN A 4 17.89 -0.13 7.75
N THR A 5 18.27 -0.94 8.74
CA THR A 5 18.57 -2.37 8.55
C THR A 5 17.34 -3.20 8.18
N LYS A 6 16.13 -2.78 8.60
CA LYS A 6 14.88 -3.47 8.27
C LYS A 6 14.37 -3.14 6.85
N ILE A 7 14.54 -1.89 6.41
CA ILE A 7 14.15 -1.42 5.07
C ILE A 7 14.97 -2.13 3.99
N ILE A 8 16.27 -2.34 4.22
CA ILE A 8 17.17 -3.01 3.27
C ILE A 8 16.73 -4.47 3.01
N ARG A 9 16.23 -5.19 4.02
CA ARG A 9 15.80 -6.59 3.85
C ARG A 9 14.55 -6.76 2.99
N LEU A 10 13.66 -5.77 2.95
CA LEU A 10 12.39 -5.85 2.22
C LEU A 10 12.58 -5.73 0.71
N GLY A 11 13.43 -4.80 0.28
CA GLY A 11 13.82 -4.66 -1.13
C GLY A 11 14.48 -5.94 -1.64
N THR A 12 15.33 -6.58 -0.82
CA THR A 12 15.99 -7.83 -1.21
C THR A 12 15.01 -8.98 -1.42
N VAL A 13 13.95 -9.12 -0.61
CA VAL A 13 12.99 -10.22 -0.76
C VAL A 13 12.14 -10.08 -2.03
N LEU A 14 11.69 -8.87 -2.37
CA LEU A 14 10.93 -8.62 -3.60
C LEU A 14 11.80 -8.80 -4.85
N ILE A 15 13.05 -8.30 -4.79
CA ILE A 15 14.05 -8.52 -5.83
C ILE A 15 14.33 -10.02 -5.99
N VAL A 16 14.52 -10.75 -4.89
CA VAL A 16 14.78 -12.21 -4.94
C VAL A 16 13.56 -12.98 -5.46
N TYR A 17 12.33 -12.65 -5.05
CA TYR A 17 11.12 -13.29 -5.55
C TYR A 17 10.91 -13.03 -7.05
N ALA A 18 11.18 -11.80 -7.51
CA ALA A 18 11.09 -11.45 -8.93
C ALA A 18 12.22 -12.08 -9.77
N ILE A 19 13.43 -12.22 -9.22
CA ILE A 19 14.55 -12.95 -9.84
C ILE A 19 14.27 -14.45 -9.92
N GLN A 20 13.76 -15.06 -8.84
CA GLN A 20 13.45 -16.51 -8.79
C GLN A 20 12.35 -16.91 -9.76
N ASN A 21 11.40 -16.02 -10.04
CA ASN A 21 10.34 -16.24 -11.02
C ASN A 21 10.70 -15.80 -12.45
N GLY A 22 11.96 -15.40 -12.70
CA GLY A 22 12.46 -15.09 -14.04
C GLY A 22 11.93 -13.79 -14.66
N VAL A 23 11.36 -12.89 -13.86
CA VAL A 23 10.64 -11.69 -14.33
C VAL A 23 11.57 -10.49 -14.54
N LEU A 24 12.81 -10.55 -14.05
CA LEU A 24 13.77 -9.44 -14.13
C LEU A 24 14.89 -9.71 -15.14
N SER A 25 14.61 -9.47 -16.42
CA SER A 25 15.63 -9.17 -17.43
C SER A 25 15.62 -7.67 -17.69
N GLN A 26 16.58 -6.97 -17.08
CA GLN A 26 17.04 -5.61 -17.40
C GLN A 26 16.07 -4.41 -17.18
N GLY A 27 16.46 -3.51 -16.27
CA GLY A 27 16.12 -2.08 -16.32
C GLY A 27 15.12 -1.56 -15.28
N PRO A 28 15.30 -0.33 -14.73
CA PRO A 28 14.61 0.14 -13.52
C PRO A 28 13.29 0.86 -13.85
N SER A 29 12.16 0.49 -13.25
CA SER A 29 10.94 1.32 -13.23
C SER A 29 9.86 0.74 -12.32
N PRO A 30 8.93 1.58 -11.82
CA PRO A 30 8.28 1.38 -10.54
C PRO A 30 7.24 0.27 -10.61
N PHE A 31 7.12 -0.48 -9.52
CA PHE A 31 6.04 -1.42 -9.29
C PHE A 31 4.74 -0.61 -9.08
N GLY A 32 4.08 -0.13 -10.14
CA GLY A 32 2.96 0.83 -10.06
C GLY A 32 1.87 0.39 -9.08
N CYS A 33 1.37 -0.83 -9.26
CA CYS A 33 0.37 -1.45 -8.38
C CYS A 33 0.85 -1.55 -6.92
N TYR A 34 2.14 -1.83 -6.70
CA TYR A 34 2.70 -1.87 -5.34
C TYR A 34 2.76 -0.47 -4.71
N GLU A 35 3.18 0.55 -5.47
CA GLU A 35 3.18 1.94 -5.00
C GLU A 35 1.76 2.40 -4.65
N ASP A 36 0.74 1.99 -5.42
CA ASP A 36 -0.65 2.27 -5.09
C ASP A 36 -1.09 1.57 -3.80
N ILE A 37 -0.70 0.31 -3.57
CA ILE A 37 -0.97 -0.36 -2.27
C ILE A 37 -0.29 0.40 -1.12
N MET A 38 0.96 0.83 -1.31
CA MET A 38 1.70 1.59 -0.29
C MET A 38 1.08 2.97 -0.02
N GLU A 39 0.55 3.63 -1.04
CA GLU A 39 -0.13 4.91 -0.92
C GLU A 39 -1.48 4.76 -0.20
N VAL A 40 -2.30 3.80 -0.64
CA VAL A 40 -3.56 3.46 0.04
C VAL A 40 -3.32 3.06 1.50
N GLY A 41 -2.31 2.23 1.77
CA GLY A 41 -1.94 1.83 3.12
C GLY A 41 -1.62 3.01 4.03
N ARG A 42 -0.88 4.01 3.52
CA ARG A 42 -0.59 5.25 4.25
C ARG A 42 -1.86 6.03 4.57
N ILE A 43 -2.75 6.20 3.59
CA ILE A 43 -4.03 6.91 3.77
C ILE A 43 -4.90 6.19 4.82
N PHE A 44 -5.04 4.88 4.69
CA PHE A 44 -5.84 4.07 5.61
C PHE A 44 -5.32 4.14 7.05
N CYS A 45 -4.02 3.98 7.26
CA CYS A 45 -3.42 4.13 8.58
C CYS A 45 -3.66 5.52 9.17
N ARG A 46 -3.57 6.57 8.35
CA ARG A 46 -3.81 7.94 8.80
C ARG A 46 -5.26 8.19 9.20
N ILE A 47 -6.23 7.78 8.39
CA ILE A 47 -7.67 7.95 8.67
C ILE A 47 -8.06 7.20 9.95
N THR A 48 -7.41 6.06 10.22
CA THR A 48 -7.62 5.26 11.43
C THR A 48 -6.84 5.76 12.64
N GLY A 49 -6.24 6.96 12.56
CA GLY A 49 -5.55 7.64 13.65
C GLY A 49 -4.16 7.11 13.97
N GLN A 50 -3.59 6.27 13.10
CA GLN A 50 -2.24 5.70 13.27
C GLN A 50 -1.18 6.64 12.70
N LYS A 51 0.05 6.59 13.26
CA LYS A 51 1.12 7.52 12.88
C LYS A 51 1.70 7.31 11.48
N GLY A 52 1.44 6.16 10.86
CA GLY A 52 1.90 5.86 9.51
C GLY A 52 1.76 4.40 9.12
N LEU A 53 2.09 4.11 7.86
CA LEU A 53 2.24 2.76 7.33
C LEU A 53 3.62 2.22 7.72
N MET A 54 3.66 1.02 8.29
CA MET A 54 4.90 0.32 8.59
C MET A 54 5.24 -0.72 7.52
N ASN A 55 4.27 -1.53 7.08
CA ASN A 55 4.52 -2.58 6.09
C ASN A 55 3.24 -3.17 5.48
N ILE A 56 3.41 -4.04 4.49
CA ILE A 56 2.38 -4.97 3.98
C ILE A 56 2.80 -6.40 4.35
N PHE A 57 1.87 -7.20 4.86
CA PHE A 57 2.01 -8.63 4.97
C PHE A 57 1.49 -9.30 3.69
N TRP A 58 2.43 -9.59 2.78
CA TRP A 58 2.14 -10.08 1.43
C TRP A 58 1.30 -11.36 1.32
N PRO A 59 1.46 -12.39 2.18
CA PRO A 59 0.67 -13.62 2.05
C PRO A 59 -0.84 -13.38 2.14
N ASP A 60 -1.26 -12.44 2.99
CA ASP A 60 -2.67 -12.11 3.21
C ASP A 60 -3.06 -10.70 2.71
N LEU A 61 -2.11 -9.98 2.10
CA LEU A 61 -2.24 -8.59 1.65
C LEU A 61 -2.74 -7.63 2.75
N VAL A 62 -2.34 -7.89 4.00
CA VAL A 62 -2.77 -7.10 5.17
C VAL A 62 -1.83 -5.92 5.39
N ILE A 63 -2.40 -4.74 5.68
CA ILE A 63 -1.62 -3.55 6.01
C ILE A 63 -1.24 -3.53 7.49
N ILE A 64 0.01 -3.20 7.76
CA ILE A 64 0.54 -3.02 9.11
C ILE A 64 0.82 -1.53 9.31
N CYS A 65 0.04 -0.88 10.16
CA CYS A 65 0.29 0.48 10.60
C CYS A 65 1.30 0.48 11.75
N THR A 66 1.95 1.61 12.00
CA THR A 66 2.99 1.74 13.03
C THR A 66 2.52 1.28 14.42
N ASP A 67 1.26 1.58 14.78
CA ASP A 67 0.74 1.33 16.12
C ASP A 67 -0.33 0.21 16.16
N ALA A 68 -0.70 -0.39 15.02
CA ALA A 68 -1.74 -1.42 14.93
C ALA A 68 -1.67 -2.29 13.66
N TYR A 69 -2.14 -3.54 13.78
CA TYR A 69 -2.44 -4.41 12.64
C TYR A 69 -3.88 -4.16 12.18
N LEU A 70 -4.06 -3.66 10.96
CA LEU A 70 -5.37 -3.32 10.44
C LEU A 70 -5.60 -3.99 9.08
N ASN A 71 -6.69 -4.74 8.98
CA ASN A 71 -7.02 -5.43 7.74
C ASN A 71 -7.51 -4.42 6.70
N LEU A 72 -6.66 -4.16 5.71
CA LEU A 72 -7.04 -3.52 4.46
C LEU A 72 -7.22 -4.62 3.41
N SER A 73 -8.44 -4.82 2.94
CA SER A 73 -8.70 -5.77 1.86
C SER A 73 -8.59 -5.08 0.50
N ILE A 74 -7.89 -5.72 -0.44
CA ILE A 74 -7.98 -5.39 -1.86
C ILE A 74 -9.29 -5.99 -2.38
N PRO A 75 -10.24 -5.18 -2.89
CA PRO A 75 -11.61 -5.64 -3.19
C PRO A 75 -11.72 -6.42 -4.51
N PHE A 76 -10.60 -6.85 -5.07
CA PHE A 76 -10.53 -7.62 -6.31
C PHE A 76 -9.44 -8.67 -6.22
N LYS A 77 -9.61 -9.76 -6.98
CA LYS A 77 -8.66 -10.86 -7.02
C LYS A 77 -7.37 -10.41 -7.71
N VAL A 78 -6.25 -10.60 -7.03
CA VAL A 78 -4.91 -10.28 -7.52
C VAL A 78 -3.91 -11.26 -6.91
N LYS A 79 -2.89 -11.65 -7.67
CA LYS A 79 -1.76 -12.44 -7.18
C LYS A 79 -0.51 -11.57 -7.01
N GLY A 80 0.44 -12.03 -6.19
CA GLY A 80 1.68 -11.29 -5.91
C GLY A 80 2.53 -11.00 -7.16
N ASP A 81 2.63 -11.96 -8.09
CA ASP A 81 3.30 -11.81 -9.39
C ASP A 81 2.61 -10.76 -10.28
N GLU A 82 1.29 -10.68 -10.23
CA GLU A 82 0.52 -9.66 -10.96
C GLU A 82 0.73 -8.26 -10.36
N ILE A 83 0.93 -8.13 -9.05
CA ILE A 83 1.27 -6.84 -8.41
C ILE A 83 2.66 -6.38 -8.85
N VAL A 84 3.61 -7.32 -8.97
CA VAL A 84 4.98 -7.04 -9.42
C VAL A 84 5.02 -6.65 -10.89
N THR A 85 4.31 -7.38 -11.75
CA THR A 85 4.27 -7.11 -13.20
C THR A 85 3.36 -5.94 -13.57
N CYS A 86 2.33 -5.70 -12.75
CA CYS A 86 1.35 -4.63 -12.87
C CYS A 86 0.86 -4.36 -14.31
N PRO A 87 0.13 -5.32 -14.93
CA PRO A 87 -0.43 -5.11 -16.26
C PRO A 87 -1.45 -3.96 -16.25
N ASP A 88 -1.61 -3.27 -17.39
CA ASP A 88 -2.44 -2.05 -17.52
C ASP A 88 -3.85 -2.20 -16.90
N LYS A 89 -4.54 -3.30 -17.19
CA LYS A 89 -5.89 -3.57 -16.63
C LYS A 89 -5.93 -3.69 -15.12
N LEU A 90 -4.83 -4.12 -14.52
CA LEU A 90 -4.69 -4.20 -13.07
C LEU A 90 -4.32 -2.83 -12.51
N GLN A 91 -3.41 -2.10 -13.15
CA GLN A 91 -3.07 -0.71 -12.81
C GLN A 91 -4.33 0.16 -12.77
N GLU A 92 -5.21 0.08 -13.77
CA GLU A 92 -6.49 0.83 -13.80
C GLU A 92 -7.37 0.54 -12.55
N LYS A 93 -7.41 -0.71 -12.08
CA LYS A 93 -8.16 -1.08 -10.87
C LYS A 93 -7.51 -0.53 -9.61
N PHE A 94 -6.18 -0.52 -9.56
CA PHE A 94 -5.44 0.07 -8.45
C PHE A 94 -5.58 1.59 -8.41
N ASP A 95 -5.57 2.26 -9.57
CA ASP A 95 -5.82 3.69 -9.69
C ASP A 95 -7.21 4.07 -9.19
N GLU A 96 -8.25 3.33 -9.59
CA GLU A 96 -9.62 3.56 -9.11
C GLU A 96 -9.72 3.32 -7.60
N TRP A 97 -9.14 2.23 -7.10
CA TRP A 97 -9.12 1.91 -5.68
C TRP A 97 -8.42 3.01 -4.88
N LYS A 98 -7.26 3.48 -5.35
CA LYS A 98 -6.52 4.58 -4.75
C LYS A 98 -7.33 5.87 -4.69
N LYS A 99 -7.95 6.25 -5.81
CA LYS A 99 -8.77 7.45 -5.89
C LYS A 99 -9.88 7.45 -4.85
N ARG A 100 -10.58 6.32 -4.68
CA ARG A 100 -11.64 6.18 -3.66
C ARG A 100 -11.12 6.37 -2.24
N TRP A 101 -9.92 5.88 -1.93
CA TRP A 101 -9.30 6.10 -0.62
C TRP A 101 -8.93 7.57 -0.38
N SER A 102 -8.38 8.25 -1.39
CA SER A 102 -8.10 9.69 -1.32
C SER A 102 -9.38 10.51 -1.08
N GLU A 103 -10.48 10.16 -1.75
CA GLU A 103 -11.78 10.81 -1.54
C GLU A 103 -12.31 10.57 -0.10
N ASN A 104 -12.19 9.35 0.41
CA ASN A 104 -12.56 9.01 1.79
C ASN A 104 -11.74 9.79 2.82
N GLU A 105 -10.44 9.98 2.59
CA GLU A 105 -9.59 10.80 3.47
C GLU A 105 -10.10 12.24 3.57
N VAL A 106 -10.43 12.82 2.41
CA VAL A 106 -10.94 14.20 2.34
C VAL A 106 -12.27 14.32 3.08
N ALA A 107 -13.19 13.37 2.89
CA ALA A 107 -14.47 13.34 3.58
C ALA A 107 -14.30 13.20 5.10
N ALA A 108 -13.50 12.24 5.56
CA ALA A 108 -13.23 12.03 6.98
C ALA A 108 -12.64 13.29 7.64
N ARG A 109 -11.73 13.99 6.96
CA ARG A 109 -11.16 15.25 7.45
C ARG A 109 -12.21 16.35 7.58
N LYS A 110 -13.11 16.50 6.60
CA LYS A 110 -14.20 17.48 6.66
C LYS A 110 -15.13 17.22 7.84
N ASP A 111 -15.51 15.96 8.05
CA ASP A 111 -16.38 15.57 9.16
C ASP A 111 -15.77 15.86 10.53
N LEU A 112 -14.44 15.65 10.67
CA LEU A 112 -13.72 16.01 11.89
C LEU A 112 -13.71 17.52 12.14
N CYS A 113 -13.45 18.34 11.11
CA CYS A 113 -13.49 19.80 11.22
C CYS A 113 -14.90 20.31 11.60
N HIS A 114 -15.96 19.75 11.00
CA HIS A 114 -17.34 20.13 11.33
C HIS A 114 -17.76 19.75 12.76
N ARG A 115 -17.10 18.76 13.38
CA ARG A 115 -17.34 18.43 14.79
C ARG A 115 -16.67 19.42 15.74
N THR A 116 -15.54 20.01 15.37
CA THR A 116 -14.87 21.04 16.19
C THR A 116 -15.59 22.39 16.18
N ASP A 117 -16.39 22.70 15.16
CA ASP A 117 -17.16 23.95 15.07
C ASP A 117 -18.45 23.97 15.91
N ARG A 118 -18.81 22.85 16.55
CA ARG A 118 -19.99 22.73 17.44
C ARG A 118 -19.60 22.71 18.93
N GLY A 119 -18.37 23.07 19.26
CA GLY A 119 -17.87 23.23 20.63
C GLY A 119 -18.08 24.64 21.16
#